data_AF-X0Y8K6-F1
#
_entry.id   AF-X0Y8K6-F1
#
_cell.length_a   1.000
_cell.length_b   1.000
_cell.length_c   1.000
_cell.angle_alpha   90.00
_cell.angle_beta   90.00
_cell.angle_gamma   90.00
#
_symmetry.space_group_name_H-M   'P 1'
#
loop_
_entity.id
_entity.type
_entity.pdbx_description
1 polymer ?
#
loop_
_entity_poly.entity_id
_entity_poly.type
_entity_poly.pdbx_seq_one_letter_code
_entity_poly.pdbx_strand_id
1 'polypeptide(L)' 'MPVNMSTSLPDPSIIAVLWDMDGVLVDTAELHYQTWKQTLASYDIPFSRQLFNEFFGMNNEQTLTGILGRPPEPS' A
#
# COMPACT_ATOMS: atom_id res chain seq x y z
N MET A 1 32.85 19.42 -2.17
CA MET A 1 32.83 19.16 -0.70
C MET A 1 32.40 17.71 -0.50
N PRO A 2 33.22 16.83 0.10
CA PRO A 2 32.77 15.48 0.39
C PRO A 2 31.82 15.52 1.59
N VAL A 3 30.65 14.87 1.48
CA VAL A 3 29.75 14.65 2.60
C VAL A 3 30.42 13.60 3.49
N ASN A 4 30.82 14.00 4.69
CA ASN A 4 31.41 13.10 5.67
C ASN A 4 30.27 12.30 6.31
N MET A 5 29.99 11.10 5.79
CA MET A 5 28.98 10.22 6.35
C MET A 5 29.62 9.42 7.48
N SER A 6 29.61 9.99 8.70
CA SER A 6 29.97 9.27 9.91
C SER A 6 28.85 8.27 10.23
N THR A 7 28.87 7.08 9.63
CA THR A 7 27.96 6.00 10.01
C THR A 7 28.45 5.42 11.33
N SER A 8 27.81 5.82 12.44
CA SER A 8 27.88 5.04 13.67
C SER A 8 27.37 3.63 13.36
N LEU A 9 28.05 2.60 13.87
CA LEU A 9 27.59 1.23 13.76
C LEU A 9 26.16 1.13 14.33
N PRO A 10 25.28 0.34 13.70
CA PRO A 10 23.94 0.11 14.24
C PRO A 10 24.03 -0.43 15.67
N ASP A 11 23.06 -0.06 16.51
CA ASP A 11 22.99 -0.53 17.89
C ASP A 11 23.08 -2.06 17.90
N PRO A 12 24.08 -2.67 18.59
CA PRO A 12 24.28 -4.11 18.58
C PRO A 12 23.10 -4.89 19.19
N SER A 13 22.14 -4.22 19.83
CA SER A 13 20.88 -4.83 20.28
C SER A 13 19.86 -5.06 19.17
N ILE A 14 19.99 -4.39 18.01
CA ILE A 14 19.12 -4.62 16.85
C ILE A 14 19.65 -5.81 16.06
N ILE A 15 18.93 -6.93 16.16
CA ILE A 15 19.34 -8.20 15.52
C ILE A 15 18.69 -8.42 14.14
N ALA A 16 17.58 -7.75 13.85
CA ALA A 16 16.85 -7.85 12.58
C ALA A 16 15.95 -6.63 12.35
N VAL A 17 15.65 -6.35 11.08
CA VAL A 17 14.67 -5.34 10.66
C VAL A 17 13.74 -5.97 9.62
N LEU A 18 12.43 -5.80 9.81
CA LEU A 18 11.42 -6.20 8.83
C LEU A 18 11.00 -4.96 8.03
N TRP A 19 11.07 -5.07 6.71
CA TRP A 19 10.60 -4.05 5.79
C TRP A 19 9.41 -4.60 5.02
N ASP A 20 8.34 -3.83 4.97
CA ASP A 20 7.27 -4.04 3.99
C ASP A 20 7.76 -3.67 2.59
N MET A 21 7.04 -4.05 1.54
CA MET A 21 7.42 -3.81 0.15
C MET A 21 6.81 -2.50 -0.37
N ASP A 22 5.48 -2.45 -0.46
CA ASP A 22 4.74 -1.38 -1.12
C ASP A 22 4.72 -0.11 -0.26
N GLY A 23 5.19 1.00 -0.82
CA GLY A 23 5.32 2.28 -0.09
C GLY A 23 6.51 2.33 0.89
N VAL A 24 7.28 1.25 1.04
CA VAL A 24 8.47 1.18 1.91
C VAL A 24 9.73 0.96 1.09
N LEU A 25 9.85 -0.19 0.41
CA LEU A 25 10.99 -0.47 -0.47
C LEU A 25 10.78 0.12 -1.87
N VAL A 26 9.52 0.19 -2.33
CA VAL A 26 9.17 0.67 -3.67
C VAL A 26 7.97 1.60 -3.58
N ASP A 27 8.05 2.76 -4.24
CA ASP A 27 6.90 3.68 -4.37
C ASP A 27 5.91 3.16 -5.43
N THR A 28 4.97 2.31 -4.98
CA THR A 28 3.96 1.68 -5.84
C THR A 28 2.56 2.27 -5.66
N ALA A 29 2.38 3.28 -4.81
CA ALA A 29 1.06 3.79 -4.44
C ALA A 29 0.21 4.23 -5.65
N GLU A 30 0.80 4.95 -6.60
CA GLU A 30 0.08 5.40 -7.79
C GLU A 30 -0.32 4.22 -8.69
N LEU A 31 0.54 3.20 -8.84
CA LEU A 31 0.24 2.01 -9.64
C LEU A 31 -0.93 1.22 -9.03
N HIS A 32 -0.96 1.08 -7.70
CA HIS A 32 -2.10 0.47 -7.01
C HIS A 32 -3.39 1.28 -7.22
N TYR A 33 -3.34 2.61 -7.12
CA TYR A 33 -4.51 3.46 -7.35
C TYR A 33 -5.07 3.28 -8.76
N GLN A 34 -4.23 3.33 -9.79
CA GLN A 34 -4.66 3.16 -11.18
C GLN A 34 -5.22 1.77 -11.44
N THR A 35 -4.60 0.73 -10.86
CA THR A 35 -5.07 -0.66 -11.00
C THR A 35 -6.46 -0.82 -10.41
N TRP A 36 -6.68 -0.37 -9.17
CA TRP A 36 -8.01 -0.42 -8.55
C TRP A 36 -9.04 0.38 -9.33
N LYS A 37 -8.69 1.59 -9.78
CA LYS A 37 -9.58 2.43 -10.57
C LYS A 37 -9.99 1.76 -11.88
N GLN A 38 -9.04 1.15 -12.59
CA GLN A 38 -9.31 0.44 -13.85
C GLN A 38 -10.16 -0.81 -13.62
N THR A 39 -9.83 -1.61 -12.61
CA THR A 39 -10.58 -2.83 -12.27
C THR A 39 -12.01 -2.52 -11.85
N LEU A 40 -12.24 -1.53 -10.98
CA LEU A 40 -13.58 -1.20 -10.50
C LEU A 40 -14.45 -0.50 -11.55
N ALA A 41 -13.82 0.24 -12.47
CA ALA A 41 -14.53 0.86 -13.59
C ALA A 41 -15.21 -0.18 -14.49
N SER A 42 -14.67 -1.40 -14.65
CA SER A 42 -15.34 -2.46 -15.43
C SER A 42 -16.60 -3.01 -14.77
N TYR A 43 -16.86 -2.66 -13.51
CA TYR A 43 -18.05 -3.03 -12.75
C TYR A 43 -18.95 -1.82 -12.45
N ASP A 44 -18.70 -0.66 -13.09
CA ASP A 44 -19.38 0.60 -12.83
C ASP A 44 -19.28 1.08 -11.37
N ILE A 45 -18.23 0.67 -10.65
CA ILE A 45 -17.99 1.07 -9.26
C ILE A 45 -17.09 2.31 -9.23
N PRO A 46 -17.57 3.45 -8.73
CA PRO A 46 -16.76 4.67 -8.66
C PRO A 46 -15.65 4.51 -7.61
N PHE A 47 -14.41 4.79 -8.01
CA PHE A 47 -13.24 4.68 -7.13
C PHE A 47 -12.44 6.00 -7.10
N SER A 48 -12.41 6.65 -5.94
CA SER A 48 -11.77 7.95 -5.74
C SER A 48 -10.39 7.81 -5.08
N ARG A 49 -9.55 8.84 -5.23
CA ARG A 49 -8.24 8.92 -4.54
C ARG A 49 -8.40 8.93 -3.02
N GLN A 50 -9.48 9.54 -2.52
CA GLN A 50 -9.80 9.53 -1.10
C GLN A 50 -10.07 8.11 -0.62
N LEU A 51 -10.92 7.36 -1.33
CA LEU A 51 -11.25 5.98 -0.98
C LEU A 51 -10.01 5.07 -1.04
N PHE A 52 -9.13 5.29 -2.02
CA PHE A 52 -7.83 4.61 -2.08
C PHE A 52 -6.98 4.85 -0.84
N ASN A 53 -6.84 6.11 -0.41
CA ASN A 53 -6.05 6.44 0.78
C ASN A 53 -6.61 5.84 2.07
N GLU A 54 -7.92 5.56 2.13
CA GLU A 54 -8.56 4.93 3.29
C GLU A 54 -8.21 3.43 3.41
N PHE A 55 -7.92 2.75 2.31
CA PHE A 55 -7.74 1.29 2.28
C PHE A 55 -6.35 0.82 1.78
N PHE A 56 -5.49 1.72 1.32
CA PHE A 56 -4.16 1.34 0.83
C PHE A 56 -3.33 0.68 1.95
N GLY A 57 -2.70 -0.45 1.63
CA GLY A 57 -1.96 -1.28 2.59
C GLY A 57 -2.82 -2.29 3.37
N MET A 58 -4.15 -2.28 3.20
CA MET A 58 -5.02 -3.33 3.74
C MET A 58 -5.06 -4.56 2.81
N ASN A 59 -5.52 -5.68 3.34
CA ASN A 59 -5.75 -6.85 2.51
C ASN A 59 -6.99 -6.66 1.60
N ASN A 60 -7.05 -7.44 0.51
CA ASN A 60 -8.09 -7.29 -0.51
C ASN A 60 -9.51 -7.48 0.03
N GLU A 61 -9.74 -8.36 1.01
CA GLU A 61 -11.07 -8.62 1.57
C GLU A 61 -11.57 -7.38 2.33
N GLN A 62 -10.71 -6.77 3.16
CA GLN A 62 -11.03 -5.54 3.89
C GLN A 62 -11.26 -4.37 2.93
N THR A 63 -10.38 -4.21 1.93
CA THR A 63 -10.52 -3.16 0.90
C THR A 63 -11.84 -3.33 0.14
N LEU A 64 -12.15 -4.53 -0.35
CA LEU A 64 -13.40 -4.79 -1.07
C LEU A 64 -14.62 -4.61 -0.18
N THR A 65 -14.57 -5.05 1.08
CA THR A 65 -15.67 -4.86 2.02
C THR A 65 -15.96 -3.38 2.26
N GLY A 66 -14.91 -2.55 2.40
CA GLY A 66 -15.03 -1.11 2.53
C GLY A 66 -15.60 -0.44 1.28
N ILE A 67 -15.15 -0.85 0.09
CA ILE A 67 -15.60 -0.30 -1.20
C ILE A 67 -17.05 -0.70 -1.52
N LEU A 68 -17.40 -1.97 -1.29
CA LEU A 68 -18.72 -2.52 -1.64
C LEU A 68 -19.78 -2.27 -0.56
N GLY A 69 -19.37 -1.90 0.66
CA GLY A 69 -20.25 -1.79 1.83
C GLY A 69 -20.77 -3.14 2.34
N ARG A 70 -20.23 -4.25 1.80
CA ARG A 70 -20.57 -5.64 2.16
C ARG A 70 -19.39 -6.55 1.83
N PRO A 71 -19.26 -7.72 2.47
CA PRO A 71 -18.26 -8.70 2.08
C PRO A 71 -18.41 -9.10 0.61
N PRO A 72 -17.29 -9.30 -0.13
CA PRO A 72 -17.35 -9.87 -1.47
C PRO A 72 -17.90 -11.31 -1.42
N GLU A 73 -18.76 -11.67 -2.37
CA GLU A 73 -19.20 -13.07 -2.49
C GLU A 73 -18.03 -13.95 -2.94
N PRO A 74 -17.93 -15.20 -2.47
CA PRO A 74 -17.00 -16.17 -3.03
C PRO A 74 -17.29 -16.38 -4.51
N SER A 75 -16.22 -16.43 -5.32
CA SER A 75 -16.26 -16.88 -6.72
C SER A 75 -16.53 -18.37 -6.84
#